data_AF-A0A660LWV4-F1
#
_entry.id   AF-A0A660LWV4-F1
#
_cell.length_a   1.000
_cell.length_b   1.000
_cell.length_c   1.000
_cell.angle_alpha   90.00
_cell.angle_beta   90.00
_cell.angle_gamma   90.00
#
_symmetry.space_group_name_H-M   'P 1'
#
loop_
_entity.id
_entity.type
_entity.pdbx_description
1 polymer ?
#
loop_
_entity_poly.entity_id
_entity_poly.type
_entity_poly.pdbx_seq_one_letter_code
_entity_poly.pdbx_strand_id
1 'polypeptide(L)' 'MKGVISQVMGPVVDVDFNDYLPKINEAIEVFFEVEGKKHKLILEVAAHLGDNRVRT' A
#
# COMPACT_ATOMS: atom_id res chain seq x y z
N MET A 1 -6.34 -2.12 -10.31
CA MET A 1 -6.23 -3.25 -9.34
C MET A 1 -6.31 -2.71 -7.91
N LYS A 2 -6.59 -3.56 -6.91
CA LYS A 2 -6.70 -3.19 -5.49
C LYS A 2 -5.77 -4.09 -4.67
N GLY A 3 -5.14 -3.52 -3.64
CA GLY A 3 -4.40 -4.26 -2.62
C GLY A 3 -5.07 -4.15 -1.25
N VAL A 4 -4.62 -4.95 -0.30
CA VAL A 4 -5.08 -4.94 1.10
C VAL A 4 -3.89 -4.59 1.99
N ILE A 5 -4.02 -3.55 2.81
CA ILE A 5 -3.01 -3.22 3.81
C ILE A 5 -2.97 -4.35 4.85
N SER A 6 -1.83 -5.02 4.96
CA SER A 6 -1.64 -6.16 5.87
C SER A 6 -0.96 -5.75 7.18
N GLN A 7 -0.11 -4.73 7.15
CA GLN A 7 0.58 -4.22 8.34
C GLN A 7 0.91 -2.73 8.24
N VAL A 8 0.88 -2.03 9.37
CA VAL A 8 1.31 -0.63 9.51
C VAL A 8 2.35 -0.53 10.63
N MET A 9 3.53 -0.01 10.32
CA MET A 9 4.68 0.16 11.22
C MET A 9 5.21 1.59 11.12
N GLY A 10 4.49 2.56 11.70
CA GLY A 10 4.80 3.97 11.51
C GLY A 10 4.59 4.38 10.04
N PRO A 11 5.59 4.97 9.36
CA PRO A 11 5.47 5.32 7.94
C PRO A 11 5.58 4.10 7.00
N VAL A 12 6.03 2.95 7.51
CA VAL A 12 6.21 1.73 6.71
C VAL A 12 4.90 0.96 6.65
N VAL A 13 4.46 0.58 5.45
CA VAL A 13 3.20 -0.14 5.23
C VAL A 13 3.43 -1.35 4.34
N ASP A 14 2.94 -2.51 4.77
CA ASP A 14 2.90 -3.70 3.93
C ASP A 14 1.53 -3.83 3.26
N VAL A 15 1.53 -4.15 1.97
CA VAL A 15 0.31 -4.29 1.16
C VAL A 15 0.36 -5.58 0.36
N ASP A 16 -0.71 -6.37 0.50
CA ASP A 16 -0.90 -7.64 -0.21
C ASP A 16 -1.70 -7.41 -1.49
N PHE A 17 -1.25 -8.01 -2.58
CA PHE A 17 -1.90 -7.95 -3.89
C PHE A 17 -2.26 -9.35 -4.37
N ASN A 18 -3.39 -9.51 -5.06
CA ASN A 18 -3.79 -10.83 -5.58
C ASN A 18 -3.43 -11.03 -7.06
N ASP A 19 -3.46 -9.96 -7.85
CA ASP A 19 -3.25 -10.04 -9.30
C ASP A 19 -1.93 -9.38 -9.70
N TYR A 20 -1.90 -8.04 -9.67
CA TYR A 20 -0.75 -7.25 -10.06
C TYR A 20 0.05 -6.87 -8.83
N LEU A 21 1.34 -7.23 -8.83
CA LEU A 21 2.31 -6.79 -7.85
C LEU A 21 2.97 -5.48 -8.33
N PRO A 22 2.74 -4.33 -7.66
CA PRO A 22 3.34 -3.06 -8.05
C PRO A 22 4.86 -3.10 -8.08
N LYS A 23 5.47 -2.44 -9.06
CA LYS A 23 6.93 -2.40 -9.20
C LYS A 23 7.55 -1.49 -8.14
N ILE A 24 8.84 -1.69 -7.85
CA ILE A 24 9.62 -0.76 -7.02
C ILE A 24 9.55 0.65 -7.64
N ASN A 25 9.39 1.67 -6.79
CA ASN A 25 9.13 3.07 -7.10
C ASN A 25 7.74 3.37 -7.72
N GLU A 26 6.85 2.38 -7.82
CA GLU A 26 5.46 2.62 -8.20
C GLU A 26 4.67 3.19 -7.02
N ALA A 27 3.74 4.11 -7.30
CA ALA A 27 2.90 4.72 -6.28
C ALA A 27 1.62 3.91 -6.01
N ILE A 28 1.25 3.78 -4.75
CA ILE A 28 -0.03 3.23 -4.30
C ILE A 28 -0.85 4.37 -3.68
N GLU A 29 -2.06 4.59 -4.20
CA GLU A 29 -2.99 5.56 -3.64
C GLU A 29 -3.92 4.90 -2.63
N VAL A 30 -3.94 5.41 -1.40
CA VAL A 30 -4.86 4.97 -0.34
C VAL A 30 -5.85 6.09 -0.06
N PHE A 31 -7.13 5.80 -0.29
CA PHE A 31 -8.24 6.67 0.05
C PHE A 31 -8.94 6.14 1.28
N PHE A 32 -9.03 6.94 2.34
CA PHE A 32 -9.66 6.57 3.60
C PHE A 32 -10.41 7.75 4.21
N GLU A 33 -11.28 7.48 5.18
CA GLU A 33 -12.09 8.50 5.83
C GLU A 33 -11.84 8.49 7.34
N VAL A 34 -11.66 9.67 7.92
CA VAL A 34 -11.51 9.89 9.37
C VAL A 34 -12.41 11.05 9.76
N GLU A 35 -13.30 10.85 10.74
CA GLU A 35 -14.23 11.89 11.22
C GLU A 35 -15.04 12.58 10.09
N GLY A 36 -15.50 11.81 9.10
CA GLY A 36 -16.26 12.34 7.97
C GLY A 36 -15.42 13.07 6.91
N LYS A 37 -14.09 13.13 7.08
CA LYS A 37 -13.17 13.77 6.13
C LYS A 37 -12.45 12.72 5.30
N LYS A 38 -12.49 12.91 3.98
CA LYS A 38 -11.76 12.06 3.03
C LYS A 38 -10.29 12.46 2.99
N HIS A 39 -9.42 11.48 3.09
CA HIS A 39 -7.97 11.61 3.00
C HIS A 39 -7.43 10.81 1.82
N LYS A 40 -6.38 11.36 1.21
CA LYS A 40 -5.57 10.67 0.20
C LYS A 40 -4.15 10.57 0.72
N LEU A 41 -3.63 9.35 0.81
CA LEU A 41 -2.24 9.05 1.14
C LEU A 41 -1.57 8.39 -0.07
N ILE A 42 -0.36 8.83 -0.37
CA ILE A 42 0.48 8.23 -1.41
C ILE A 42 1.58 7.44 -0.70
N LEU A 43 1.71 6.18 -1.09
CA LEU A 43 2.78 5.29 -0.66
C LEU A 43 3.66 4.97 -1.87
N GLU A 44 4.97 4.85 -1.70
CA GLU A 44 5.90 4.44 -2.75
C GLU A 44 6.39 3.03 -2.45
N VAL A 45 6.36 2.13 -3.44
CA VAL A 45 6.84 0.75 -3.25
C VAL A 45 8.35 0.74 -3.09
N ALA A 46 8.83 0.39 -1.91
CA ALA A 46 10.25 0.29 -1.58
C ALA A 46 10.82 -1.12 -1.85
N ALA A 47 10.05 -2.18 -1.60
CA ALA A 47 10.52 -3.55 -1.75
C ALA A 47 9.40 -4.56 -2.04
N HIS A 48 9.75 -5.68 -2.68
CA HIS A 48 8.92 -6.89 -2.74
C HIS A 48 9.32 -7.83 -1.60
N LEU A 49 8.35 -8.33 -0.84
CA LEU A 49 8.59 -9.20 0.31
C LEU A 49 8.38 -10.70 0.02
N GLY A 50 7.88 -11.04 -1.16
CA GLY A 50 7.36 -12.39 -1.47
C GLY A 50 5.85 -12.49 -1.19
N ASP A 51 5.24 -13.64 -1.49
CA ASP A 51 3.82 -13.91 -1.24
C ASP A 51 2.84 -12.83 -1.75
N ASN A 52 3.17 -12.23 -2.90
CA ASN A 52 2.47 -11.09 -3.50
C ASN A 52 2.32 -9.86 -2.58
N ARG A 53 3.29 -9.67 -1.68
CA ARG A 53 3.36 -8.52 -0.76
C ARG A 53 4.44 -7.54 -1.18
N VAL A 54 4.13 -6.27 -1.05
CA VAL A 54 5.10 -5.17 -1.14
C VAL A 54 5.20 -4.43 0.18
N ARG A 55 6.37 -3.83 0.42
CA ARG A 55 6.60 -2.85 1.47
C ARG A 55 6.74 -1.47 0.85
N THR A 56 6.05 -0.51 1.44
CA THR A 56 6.13 0.91 1.09
C THR A 56 6.75 1.71 2.23
#